data_AF-A0A7K1LHV9-F1
#
_entry.id   AF-A0A7K1LHV9-F1
#
_cell.length_a   1.000
_cell.length_b   1.000
_cell.length_c   1.000
_cell.angle_alpha   90.00
_cell.angle_beta   90.00
_cell.angle_gamma   90.00
#
_symmetry.space_group_name_H-M   'P 1'
#
loop_
_entity.id
_entity.type
_entity.pdbx_description
1 polymer ?
#
loop_
_entity_poly.entity_id
_entity_poly.type
_entity_poly.pdbx_seq_one_letter_code
_entity_poly.pdbx_strand_id
1 'polypeptide(L)'
;MADEATQDVPEQVEAQASVEAQEPEVSEDSEAHAEGESEGTDWKAEARKWESRAKENKTAADELERLRAEKEELAGKVSEFQAREERAGWAREVATSAGVPVELIRGETREEMEAHAESLKAFASSLPRGPVVGAQGKTGQVKVADPKREAVQNLFGNKD
;
A
#
# COMPACT_ATOMS: atom_id res chain seq x y z
N MET A 1 -4.74 33.49 -49.81
CA MET A 1 -6.07 33.71 -50.43
C MET A 1 -6.77 32.36 -50.48
N ALA A 2 -8.03 32.32 -50.03
CA ALA A 2 -8.86 31.15 -49.67
C ALA A 2 -8.60 30.67 -48.22
N ASP A 3 -9.11 31.33 -47.18
CA ASP A 3 -10.51 31.49 -46.71
C ASP A 3 -11.13 30.25 -46.04
N GLU A 4 -11.55 30.49 -44.79
CA GLU A 4 -12.77 30.00 -44.14
C GLU A 4 -12.94 28.49 -43.86
N ALA A 5 -12.62 28.09 -42.62
CA ALA A 5 -13.42 27.14 -41.85
C ALA A 5 -13.09 27.30 -40.35
N THR A 6 -13.54 28.42 -39.79
CA THR A 6 -13.76 28.59 -38.35
C THR A 6 -14.78 27.55 -37.91
N GLN A 7 -14.33 26.53 -37.17
CA GLN A 7 -15.24 25.70 -36.38
C GLN A 7 -15.45 26.40 -35.04
N ASP A 8 -16.55 27.16 -35.04
CA ASP A 8 -17.45 27.48 -33.95
C ASP A 8 -17.28 26.54 -32.73
N VAL A 9 -16.57 27.05 -31.72
CA VAL A 9 -16.63 26.54 -30.34
C VAL A 9 -17.54 27.52 -29.62
N PRO A 10 -18.75 27.12 -29.20
CA PRO A 10 -19.70 28.05 -28.64
C PRO A 10 -19.17 28.60 -27.32
N GLU A 11 -18.96 29.91 -27.38
CA GLU A 11 -18.91 30.86 -26.31
C GLU A 11 -20.17 30.73 -25.41
N GLN A 12 -19.92 30.70 -24.09
CA GLN A 12 -20.86 31.00 -23.01
C GLN A 12 -21.91 29.92 -22.66
N VAL A 13 -21.63 29.24 -21.56
CA VAL A 13 -22.56 29.25 -20.42
C VAL A 13 -21.71 29.30 -19.16
N GLU A 14 -21.57 30.49 -18.60
CA GLU A 14 -21.36 30.65 -17.16
C GLU A 14 -22.46 29.84 -16.47
N ALA A 15 -22.14 28.62 -16.05
CA ALA A 15 -22.96 27.88 -15.12
C ALA A 15 -22.83 28.60 -13.78
N GLN A 16 -23.69 29.60 -13.64
CA GLN A 16 -24.05 30.24 -12.40
C GLN A 16 -24.34 29.13 -11.39
N ALA A 17 -23.36 28.86 -10.52
CA ALA A 17 -23.61 28.26 -9.23
C ALA A 17 -24.32 29.31 -8.37
N SER A 18 -25.57 29.60 -8.74
CA SER A 18 -26.56 30.11 -7.81
C SER A 18 -26.80 28.97 -6.84
N VAL A 19 -25.97 28.90 -5.80
CA VAL A 19 -26.35 28.21 -4.57
C VAL A 19 -27.42 29.09 -3.96
N GLU A 20 -28.64 28.80 -4.42
CA GLU A 20 -29.89 29.21 -3.82
C GLU A 20 -29.73 29.03 -2.31
N ALA A 21 -29.57 30.16 -1.63
CA ALA A 21 -29.66 30.23 -0.20
C ALA A 21 -31.05 29.73 0.13
N GLN A 22 -31.11 28.47 0.56
CA GLN A 22 -32.34 27.85 1.01
C GLN A 22 -32.76 28.62 2.25
N GLU A 23 -33.71 29.53 2.03
CA GLU A 23 -34.47 30.26 3.02
C GLU A 23 -35.01 29.24 4.02
N PRO A 24 -34.68 29.31 5.32
CA PRO A 24 -35.39 28.51 6.28
C PRO A 24 -36.79 29.11 6.39
N GLU A 25 -37.80 28.33 5.96
CA GLU A 25 -39.18 28.59 6.31
C GLU A 25 -39.27 28.85 7.81
N VAL A 26 -39.60 30.09 8.13
CA VAL A 26 -39.87 30.55 9.48
C VAL A 26 -41.24 29.99 9.84
N SER A 27 -41.23 28.89 10.60
CA SER A 27 -42.41 28.41 11.31
C SER A 27 -42.92 29.52 12.23
N GLU A 28 -44.01 30.16 11.80
CA GLU A 28 -44.86 31.03 12.60
C GLU A 28 -45.41 30.24 13.79
N ASP A 29 -45.00 30.59 15.01
CA ASP A 29 -45.90 30.84 16.15
C ASP A 29 -45.07 31.26 17.39
N SER A 30 -45.25 32.49 17.87
CA SER A 30 -45.55 32.81 19.28
C SER A 30 -45.36 34.32 19.54
N GLU A 31 -46.48 35.02 19.41
CA GLU A 31 -46.99 36.12 20.24
C GLU A 31 -46.06 37.28 20.70
N ALA A 32 -46.30 38.41 20.02
CA ALA A 32 -46.74 39.68 20.62
C ALA A 32 -46.00 40.22 21.86
N HIS A 33 -45.05 41.12 21.61
CA HIS A 33 -44.98 42.37 22.35
C HIS A 33 -44.76 43.53 21.38
N ALA A 34 -45.68 44.50 21.44
CA ALA A 34 -45.75 45.64 20.57
C ALA A 34 -44.86 46.81 21.06
N GLU A 35 -44.40 47.57 20.06
CA GLU A 35 -43.96 48.97 20.06
C GLU A 35 -42.52 49.33 20.49
N GLY A 36 -41.74 49.79 19.51
CA GLY A 36 -40.52 50.59 19.67
C GLY A 36 -39.56 50.46 18.48
N GLU A 37 -39.58 51.45 17.58
CA GLU A 37 -38.66 51.60 16.44
C GLU A 37 -37.18 51.27 16.75
N SER A 38 -36.61 50.29 16.04
CA SER A 38 -35.50 50.56 15.12
C SER A 38 -35.29 49.36 14.19
N GLU A 39 -35.44 49.58 12.89
CA GLU A 39 -34.85 48.74 11.83
C GLU A 39 -33.32 48.94 11.79
N GLY A 40 -32.69 48.90 12.97
CA GLY A 40 -31.24 48.91 13.13
C GLY A 40 -30.83 47.49 13.42
N THR A 41 -30.10 46.86 12.50
CA THR A 41 -29.61 45.51 12.67
C THR A 41 -28.96 45.32 14.05
N ASP A 42 -29.34 44.26 14.75
CA ASP A 42 -28.77 43.94 16.06
C ASP A 42 -27.32 43.47 15.91
N TRP A 43 -26.39 44.41 15.95
CA TRP A 43 -24.95 44.16 15.86
C TRP A 43 -24.43 43.23 16.97
N LYS A 44 -25.14 43.13 18.10
CA LYS A 44 -24.76 42.22 19.18
C LYS A 44 -25.12 40.78 18.84
N ALA A 45 -26.30 40.56 18.25
CA ALA A 45 -26.70 39.26 17.74
C ALA A 45 -25.77 38.79 16.60
N GLU A 46 -25.44 39.68 15.65
CA GLU A 46 -24.54 39.35 14.54
C GLU A 46 -23.11 39.06 15.05
N ALA A 47 -22.60 39.83 16.02
CA ALA A 47 -21.30 39.55 16.64
C ALA A 47 -21.25 38.18 17.31
N ARG A 48 -22.30 37.77 18.03
CA ARG A 48 -22.38 36.41 18.63
C ARG A 48 -22.41 35.31 17.57
N LYS A 49 -23.10 35.54 16.46
CA LYS A 49 -23.15 34.61 15.33
C LYS A 49 -21.78 34.42 14.70
N TRP A 50 -21.03 35.51 14.53
CA TRP A 50 -19.67 35.46 14.00
C TRP A 50 -18.70 34.81 14.97
N GLU A 51 -18.87 35.03 16.27
CA GLU A 51 -18.10 34.34 17.30
C GLU A 51 -18.34 32.82 17.27
N SER A 52 -19.59 32.37 17.17
CA SER A 52 -19.90 30.94 17.04
C SER A 52 -19.27 30.34 15.79
N ARG A 53 -19.45 31.02 14.63
CA ARG A 53 -18.87 30.58 13.35
C ARG A 53 -17.35 30.55 13.36
N ALA A 54 -16.71 31.54 13.98
CA ALA A 54 -15.25 31.56 14.10
C ALA A 54 -14.76 30.40 14.96
N LYS A 55 -15.47 30.08 16.04
CA LYS A 55 -15.15 28.95 16.90
C LYS A 55 -15.33 27.61 16.19
N GLU A 56 -16.44 27.43 15.48
CA GLU A 56 -16.72 26.24 14.67
C GLU A 56 -15.69 26.09 13.54
N ASN A 57 -15.37 27.18 12.83
CA ASN A 57 -14.37 27.18 11.77
C ASN A 57 -12.99 26.83 12.32
N LYS A 58 -12.61 27.37 13.48
CA LYS A 58 -11.36 27.01 14.15
C LYS A 58 -11.33 25.52 14.49
N THR A 59 -12.39 24.98 15.10
CA THR A 59 -12.43 23.54 15.42
C THR A 59 -12.36 22.66 14.17
N ALA A 60 -13.01 23.08 13.08
CA ALA A 60 -12.94 22.38 11.81
C ALA A 60 -11.54 22.46 11.17
N ALA A 61 -10.86 23.60 11.29
CA ALA A 61 -9.50 23.78 10.81
C ALA A 61 -8.50 22.92 11.60
N ASP A 62 -8.61 22.91 12.92
CA ASP A 62 -7.76 22.09 13.81
C ASP A 62 -7.94 20.59 13.49
N GLU A 63 -9.18 20.13 13.27
CA GLU A 63 -9.47 18.74 12.89
C GLU A 63 -8.94 18.41 11.48
N LEU A 64 -9.08 19.32 10.52
CA LEU A 64 -8.52 19.13 9.19
C LEU A 64 -6.99 19.07 9.21
N GLU A 65 -6.33 19.86 10.06
CA GLU A 65 -4.87 19.81 10.23
C GLU A 65 -4.45 18.46 10.85
N ARG A 66 -5.16 18.01 11.90
CA ARG A 66 -4.94 16.69 12.51
C ARG A 66 -5.07 15.56 11.49
N LEU A 67 -6.15 15.55 10.70
CA LEU A 67 -6.39 14.52 9.69
C LEU A 67 -5.36 14.57 8.55
N ARG A 68 -4.88 15.76 8.18
CA ARG A 68 -3.79 15.89 7.19
C ARG A 68 -2.49 15.29 7.72
N ALA A 69 -2.12 15.59 8.97
CA ALA A 69 -0.93 15.02 9.60
C ALA A 69 -1.01 13.48 9.69
N GLU A 70 -2.15 12.94 10.12
CA GLU A 70 -2.36 11.49 10.16
C GLU A 70 -2.31 10.85 8.77
N LYS A 71 -2.90 11.49 7.76
CA LYS A 71 -2.84 11.02 6.38
C LYS A 71 -1.42 11.01 5.84
N GLU A 72 -0.62 12.04 6.13
CA GLU A 72 0.78 12.12 5.70
C GLU A 72 1.63 11.02 6.36
N GLU A 73 1.44 10.78 7.66
CA GLU A 73 2.08 9.68 8.37
C GLU A 73 1.71 8.31 7.76
N LEU A 74 0.42 8.09 7.48
CA LEU A 74 -0.06 6.86 6.87
C LEU A 74 0.46 6.70 5.44
N ALA A 75 0.48 7.77 4.65
CA ALA A 75 1.02 7.77 3.30
C ALA A 75 2.52 7.43 3.30
N GLY A 76 3.28 7.96 4.26
CA GLY A 76 4.68 7.61 4.47
C GLY A 76 4.87 6.12 4.73
N LYS A 77 4.11 5.56 5.68
CA LYS A 77 4.15 4.11 5.98
C LYS A 77 3.78 3.26 4.77
N VAL A 78 2.74 3.64 4.03
CA VAL A 78 2.33 2.92 2.81
C VAL A 78 3.44 2.96 1.77
N SER A 79 4.08 4.10 1.56
CA SER A 79 5.21 4.23 0.64
C SER A 79 6.40 3.36 1.07
N GLU A 80 6.72 3.31 2.37
CA GLU A 80 7.78 2.44 2.89
C GLU A 80 7.48 0.95 2.65
N PHE A 81 6.24 0.52 2.87
CA PHE A 81 5.82 -0.86 2.60
C PHE A 81 5.89 -1.18 1.10
N GLN A 82 5.38 -0.30 0.24
CA GLN A 82 5.45 -0.48 -1.21
C GLN A 82 6.90 -0.55 -1.69
N ALA A 83 7.76 0.37 -1.26
CA ALA A 83 9.18 0.35 -1.57
C ALA A 83 9.88 -0.92 -1.05
N ARG A 84 9.43 -1.48 0.08
CA ARG A 84 9.93 -2.77 0.57
C ARG A 84 9.47 -3.94 -0.30
N GLU A 85 8.22 -3.95 -0.74
CA GLU A 85 7.70 -5.01 -1.62
C GLU A 85 8.36 -4.98 -3.01
N GLU A 86 8.53 -3.80 -3.61
CA GLU A 86 9.22 -3.62 -4.88
C GLU A 86 10.67 -4.12 -4.80
N ARG A 87 11.40 -3.71 -3.74
CA ARG A 87 12.75 -4.23 -3.47
C ARG A 87 12.78 -5.74 -3.29
N ALA A 88 11.82 -6.32 -2.58
CA ALA A 88 11.73 -7.77 -2.43
C ALA A 88 11.44 -8.48 -3.77
N GLY A 89 10.65 -7.86 -4.64
CA GLY A 89 10.41 -8.32 -6.01
C GLY A 89 11.70 -8.34 -6.82
N TRP A 90 12.42 -7.21 -6.89
CA TRP A 90 13.70 -7.12 -7.59
C TRP A 90 14.73 -8.10 -7.03
N ALA A 91 14.83 -8.23 -5.70
CA ALA A 91 15.75 -9.17 -5.07
C ALA A 91 15.45 -10.63 -5.49
N ARG A 92 14.18 -11.02 -5.64
CA ARG A 92 13.79 -12.36 -6.11
C ARG A 92 14.15 -12.60 -7.57
N GLU A 93 13.94 -11.61 -8.44
CA GLU A 93 14.27 -11.69 -9.87
C GLU A 93 15.79 -11.81 -10.07
N VAL A 94 16.55 -10.97 -9.37
CA VAL A 94 18.01 -10.98 -9.39
C VAL A 94 18.56 -12.28 -8.78
N ALA A 95 18.01 -12.74 -7.66
CA ALA A 95 18.35 -14.03 -7.04
C ALA A 95 18.18 -15.21 -8.00
N THR A 96 17.02 -15.26 -8.66
CA THR A 96 16.69 -16.34 -9.62
C THR A 96 17.65 -16.32 -10.81
N SER A 97 17.97 -15.13 -11.32
CA SER A 97 18.88 -14.96 -12.47
C SER A 97 20.34 -15.29 -12.13
N ALA A 98 20.80 -14.95 -10.92
CA ALA A 98 22.16 -15.22 -10.48
C ALA A 98 22.36 -16.65 -9.93
N GLY A 99 21.27 -17.33 -9.54
CA GLY A 99 21.31 -18.64 -8.87
C GLY A 99 21.74 -18.55 -7.41
N VAL A 100 21.52 -17.40 -6.76
CA VAL A 100 21.91 -17.11 -5.38
C VAL A 100 20.63 -16.95 -4.54
N PRO A 101 20.54 -17.50 -3.31
CA PRO A 101 19.39 -17.29 -2.44
C PRO A 101 19.09 -15.81 -2.18
N VAL A 102 17.81 -15.44 -2.21
CA VAL A 102 17.34 -14.06 -1.98
C VAL A 102 17.81 -13.49 -0.64
N GLU A 103 17.90 -14.34 0.40
CA GLU A 103 18.39 -13.96 1.74
C GLU A 103 19.82 -13.42 1.75
N LEU A 104 20.61 -13.72 0.71
CA LEU A 104 22.00 -13.25 0.59
C LEU A 104 22.11 -11.96 -0.21
N ILE A 105 21.08 -11.56 -0.96
CA ILE A 105 21.12 -10.35 -1.78
C ILE A 105 20.68 -9.15 -0.95
N ARG A 106 21.54 -8.13 -0.89
CA ARG A 106 21.25 -6.86 -0.22
C ARG A 106 21.48 -5.72 -1.19
N GLY A 107 20.68 -4.67 -1.06
CA GLY A 107 20.71 -3.47 -1.86
C GLY A 107 19.41 -2.69 -1.70
N GLU A 108 19.47 -1.38 -1.95
CA GLU A 108 18.27 -0.54 -2.01
C GLU A 108 17.79 -0.35 -3.45
N THR A 109 18.72 -0.43 -4.39
CA THR A 109 18.48 -0.34 -5.83
C THR A 109 18.66 -1.68 -6.51
N ARG A 110 18.07 -1.82 -7.70
CA ARG A 110 18.20 -3.04 -8.51
C ARG A 110 19.65 -3.28 -8.92
N GLU A 111 20.36 -2.23 -9.29
CA GLU A 111 21.74 -2.28 -9.76
C GLU A 111 22.70 -2.74 -8.64
N GLU A 112 22.48 -2.27 -7.40
CA GLU A 112 23.22 -2.76 -6.24
C GLU A 112 22.96 -4.25 -5.98
N MET A 113 21.70 -4.67 -6.08
CA MET A 113 21.33 -6.08 -5.91
C MET A 113 21.99 -6.95 -6.99
N GLU A 114 22.00 -6.51 -8.24
CA GLU A 114 22.63 -7.21 -9.37
C GLU A 114 24.14 -7.33 -9.17
N ALA A 115 24.83 -6.23 -8.86
CA ALA A 115 26.27 -6.24 -8.59
C ALA A 115 26.62 -7.16 -7.40
N HIS A 116 25.82 -7.14 -6.33
CA HIS A 116 26.02 -8.03 -5.20
C HIS A 116 25.81 -9.50 -5.58
N ALA A 117 24.75 -9.80 -6.35
CA ALA A 117 24.48 -11.15 -6.83
C ALA A 117 25.60 -11.68 -7.74
N GLU A 118 26.16 -10.84 -8.60
CA GLU A 118 27.32 -11.18 -9.42
C GLU A 118 28.56 -11.46 -8.57
N SER A 119 28.84 -10.65 -7.56
CA SER A 119 29.95 -10.89 -6.62
C SER A 119 29.80 -12.22 -5.88
N LEU A 120 28.57 -12.56 -5.45
CA LEU A 120 28.26 -13.81 -4.79
C LEU A 120 28.39 -15.00 -5.74
N LYS A 121 28.00 -14.83 -7.01
CA LYS A 121 28.17 -15.85 -8.05
C LYS A 121 29.65 -16.11 -8.36
N ALA A 122 30.45 -15.04 -8.47
CA ALA A 122 31.89 -15.14 -8.69
C ALA A 122 32.58 -15.83 -7.49
N PHE A 123 32.17 -15.50 -6.27
CA PHE A 123 32.65 -16.18 -5.06
C PHE A 123 32.23 -17.65 -5.04
N ALA A 124 30.95 -17.96 -5.27
CA ALA A 124 30.46 -19.34 -5.30
C ALA A 124 31.16 -20.22 -6.34
N SER A 125 31.56 -19.62 -7.48
CA SER A 125 32.30 -20.31 -8.55
C SER A 125 33.78 -20.53 -8.22
N SER A 126 34.37 -19.73 -7.32
CA SER A 126 35.77 -19.88 -6.90
C SER A 126 35.96 -20.88 -5.77
N LEU A 127 34.88 -21.28 -5.08
CA LEU A 127 34.97 -22.31 -4.04
C LEU A 127 35.35 -23.68 -4.65
N PRO A 128 36.38 -24.35 -4.13
CA PRO A 128 36.75 -25.68 -4.60
C PRO A 128 35.61 -26.66 -4.31
N ARG A 129 34.99 -27.20 -5.36
CA ARG A 129 33.96 -28.22 -5.23
C ARG A 129 34.63 -29.55 -4.91
N GLY A 130 34.46 -30.02 -3.67
CA GLY A 130 34.99 -31.31 -3.24
C GLY A 130 34.43 -32.47 -4.09
N PRO A 131 35.15 -33.58 -4.22
CA PRO A 131 34.67 -34.75 -4.95
C PRO A 131 33.36 -35.25 -4.32
N VAL A 132 32.30 -35.35 -5.13
CA VAL A 132 31.04 -35.96 -4.71
C VAL A 132 31.27 -37.47 -4.62
N VAL A 133 31.54 -37.98 -3.41
CA VAL A 133 31.62 -39.42 -3.16
C VAL A 133 30.20 -39.99 -3.21
N GLY A 134 29.76 -40.41 -4.40
CA GLY A 134 28.39 -40.90 -4.65
C GLY A 134 27.98 -42.17 -3.89
N ALA A 135 28.86 -42.71 -3.05
CA ALA A 135 28.65 -43.89 -2.21
C ALA A 135 28.50 -43.57 -0.71
N GLN A 136 28.74 -42.33 -0.25
CA GLN A 136 28.58 -41.97 1.15
C GLN A 136 27.08 -41.98 1.51
N GLY A 137 26.63 -43.02 2.22
CA GLY A 137 25.24 -43.19 2.64
C GLY A 137 24.38 -44.09 1.76
N LYS A 138 24.86 -44.56 0.60
CA LYS A 138 24.23 -45.69 -0.09
C LYS A 138 24.65 -46.97 0.63
N THR A 139 23.91 -47.34 1.69
CA THR A 139 23.90 -48.74 2.12
C THR A 139 23.56 -49.55 0.88
N GLY A 140 24.49 -50.39 0.41
CA GLY A 140 24.26 -51.21 -0.75
C GLY A 140 22.92 -51.92 -0.56
N GLN A 141 21.98 -51.71 -1.49
CA GLN A 141 20.83 -52.59 -1.60
C GLN A 141 21.38 -53.93 -2.06
N VAL A 142 21.99 -54.67 -1.14
CA VAL A 142 22.42 -56.02 -1.40
C VAL A 142 21.12 -56.79 -1.53
N LYS A 143 20.70 -57.05 -2.77
CA LYS A 143 19.72 -58.09 -3.08
C LYS A 143 20.38 -59.42 -2.73
N VAL A 144 20.50 -59.72 -1.44
CA VAL A 144 20.96 -61.03 -1.01
C VAL A 144 19.78 -61.97 -1.21
N ALA A 145 19.72 -62.61 -2.38
CA ALA A 145 18.94 -63.82 -2.57
C ALA A 145 19.66 -64.95 -1.82
N ASP A 146 19.71 -64.85 -0.49
CA ASP A 146 20.21 -65.93 0.36
C ASP A 146 19.03 -66.84 0.70
N PRO A 147 19.00 -68.10 0.23
CA PRO A 147 17.90 -69.01 0.52
C PRO A 147 17.72 -69.24 2.03
N LYS A 148 18.78 -69.02 2.82
CA LYS A 148 18.72 -69.08 4.29
C LYS A 148 17.94 -67.92 4.90
N ARG A 149 18.03 -66.71 4.35
CA ARG A 149 17.24 -65.56 4.85
C ARG A 149 15.76 -65.71 4.50
N GLU A 150 15.47 -66.29 3.33
CA GLU A 150 14.11 -66.59 2.89
C GLU A 150 13.46 -67.68 3.77
N ALA A 151 14.20 -68.73 4.10
CA ALA A 151 13.75 -69.76 5.05
C ALA A 151 13.45 -69.19 6.45
N VAL A 152 14.27 -68.26 6.94
CA VAL A 152 14.03 -67.57 8.23
C VAL A 152 12.79 -66.67 8.15
N GLN A 153 12.57 -65.94 7.05
CA GLN A 153 11.34 -65.14 6.88
C GLN A 153 10.07 -66.00 6.82
N ASN A 154 10.11 -67.15 6.14
CA ASN A 154 8.96 -68.05 6.07
C ASN A 154 8.67 -68.74 7.42
N LEU A 155 9.70 -68.98 8.24
CA LEU A 155 9.54 -69.63 9.55
C LEU A 155 9.08 -68.67 10.65
N PHE A 156 9.51 -67.41 10.61
CA PHE A 156 9.27 -66.41 11.67
C PHE A 156 8.35 -65.25 11.24
N GLY A 157 7.97 -65.16 9.97
CA GLY A 157 7.14 -64.08 9.43
C GLY A 157 5.66 -64.41 9.23
N ASN A 158 5.26 -65.68 9.37
CA ASN A 158 3.85 -66.05 9.35
C ASN A 158 3.24 -65.78 10.73
N LYS A 159 2.58 -64.62 10.84
CA LYS A 159 1.77 -64.22 11.98
C LYS A 159 0.32 -64.27 11.55
N ASP A 160 -0.45 -65.17 12.19
CA ASP A 160 -1.92 -65.18 12.13
C ASP A 160 -2.52 -63.80 12.45
#